data_AF-A0ABD2QLZ5-F1
#
_entry.id   AF-A0ABD2QLZ5-F1
#
_cell.length_a   1.000
_cell.length_b   1.000
_cell.length_c   1.000
_cell.angle_alpha   90.00
_cell.angle_beta   90.00
_cell.angle_gamma   90.00
#
_symmetry.space_group_name_H-M   'P 1'
#
loop_
_entity.id
_entity.type
_entity.pdbx_description
1 polymer ?
#
loop_
_entity_poly.entity_id
_entity_poly.type
_entity_poly.pdbx_seq_one_letter_code
_entity_poly.pdbx_strand_id
1 'polypeptide(L)'
;MRQSGQTSKFLLVTIRYLQGFHWLKTRLEAKDSEPVHRKVGDLLAIATQLNCSLAQLAIAWTLRHSSPSTIVMSATSVSQLRENLQVFKASHMTAQR
;
A
#
# COMPACT_ATOMS: atom_id res chain seq x y z
N MET A 1 6.16 -23.41 30.09
CA MET A 1 5.76 -21.98 30.02
C MET A 1 6.33 -21.39 28.74
N ARG A 2 5.44 -20.73 27.97
CA ARG A 2 5.62 -19.81 26.82
C ARG A 2 6.12 -20.40 25.48
N GLN A 3 5.34 -20.04 24.46
CA GLN A 3 5.21 -20.62 23.12
C GLN A 3 6.29 -20.09 22.14
N SER A 4 7.03 -20.99 21.50
CA SER A 4 8.02 -20.70 20.44
C SER A 4 7.48 -21.01 19.03
N GLY A 5 6.17 -20.85 18.81
CA GLY A 5 5.47 -21.37 17.62
C GLY A 5 4.80 -20.34 16.70
N GLN A 6 5.04 -19.03 16.86
CA GLN A 6 4.23 -18.00 16.17
C GLN A 6 5.01 -17.02 15.28
N THR A 7 6.29 -17.24 15.02
CA THR A 7 7.07 -16.42 14.09
C THR A 7 7.27 -17.09 12.71
N SER A 8 6.93 -18.36 12.55
CA SER A 8 7.18 -19.11 11.30
C SER A 8 6.05 -19.02 10.25
N LYS A 9 4.81 -18.69 10.65
CA LYS A 9 3.67 -18.57 9.70
C LYS A 9 3.68 -17.27 8.87
N PHE A 10 4.37 -16.22 9.32
CA PHE A 10 4.45 -14.94 8.57
C PHE A 10 5.47 -14.98 7.43
N LEU A 11 6.57 -15.74 7.60
CA LEU A 11 7.57 -15.93 6.54
C LEU A 11 7.06 -16.87 5.43
N LEU A 12 6.35 -17.95 5.79
CA LEU A 12 5.87 -18.97 4.85
C LEU A 12 4.76 -18.47 3.89
N VAL A 13 3.90 -17.55 4.31
CA VAL A 13 2.83 -17.00 3.44
C VAL A 13 3.40 -16.00 2.41
N THR A 14 4.41 -15.22 2.79
CA THR A 14 5.03 -14.22 1.91
C THR A 14 5.90 -14.88 0.82
N ILE A 15 6.58 -15.98 1.14
CA ILE A 15 7.46 -16.69 0.20
C ILE A 15 6.68 -17.32 -0.97
N ARG A 16 5.45 -17.80 -0.76
CA ARG A 16 4.65 -18.44 -1.83
C ARG A 16 4.19 -17.44 -2.90
N TYR A 17 3.97 -16.18 -2.56
CA TYR A 17 3.58 -15.14 -3.52
C TYR A 17 4.76 -14.56 -4.30
N LEU A 18 5.95 -14.45 -3.68
CA LEU A 18 7.10 -13.78 -4.31
C LEU A 18 7.82 -14.61 -5.40
N GLN A 19 7.55 -15.91 -5.51
CA GLN A 19 8.19 -16.78 -6.51
C GLN A 19 7.98 -16.25 -7.96
N GLY A 20 6.88 -15.55 -8.23
CA GLY A 20 6.59 -14.92 -9.54
C GLY A 20 6.93 -13.43 -9.67
N PHE A 21 7.36 -12.75 -8.59
CA PHE A 21 7.63 -11.30 -8.58
C PHE A 21 9.12 -10.97 -8.57
N HIS A 22 9.97 -11.90 -8.97
CA HIS A 22 11.42 -11.67 -9.07
C HIS A 22 11.74 -10.42 -9.91
N TRP A 23 11.00 -10.22 -11.01
CA TRP A 23 11.09 -9.02 -11.85
C TRP A 23 10.85 -7.71 -11.09
N LEU A 24 9.93 -7.71 -10.12
CA LEU A 24 9.59 -6.53 -9.33
C LEU A 24 10.68 -6.26 -8.31
N LYS A 25 11.17 -7.30 -7.64
CA LYS A 25 12.31 -7.18 -6.72
C LYS A 25 13.54 -6.62 -7.44
N THR A 26 13.89 -7.17 -8.59
CA THR A 26 15.01 -6.69 -9.41
C THR A 26 14.83 -5.22 -9.81
N ARG A 27 13.61 -4.79 -10.17
CA ARG A 27 13.33 -3.39 -10.49
C ARG A 27 13.43 -2.46 -9.27
N LEU A 28 13.01 -2.91 -8.10
CA LEU A 28 13.13 -2.12 -6.87
C LEU A 28 14.59 -2.00 -6.42
N GLU A 29 15.40 -3.04 -6.61
CA GLU A 29 16.82 -3.06 -6.21
C GLU A 29 17.78 -2.50 -7.27
N ALA A 30 17.29 -2.16 -8.46
CA ALA A 30 18.11 -1.62 -9.54
C ALA A 30 18.66 -0.23 -9.18
N LYS A 31 19.89 0.10 -9.62
CA LYS A 31 20.55 1.37 -9.30
C LYS A 31 19.76 2.62 -9.73
N ASP A 32 18.94 2.49 -10.76
CA ASP A 32 18.08 3.55 -11.29
C ASP A 32 16.76 3.72 -10.51
N SER A 33 16.49 2.91 -9.48
CA SER A 33 15.29 3.02 -8.65
C SER A 33 15.34 4.14 -7.61
N GLU A 34 16.54 4.65 -7.30
CA GLU A 34 16.78 5.67 -6.27
C GLU A 34 15.88 6.92 -6.41
N PRO A 35 15.68 7.51 -7.61
CA PRO A 35 14.78 8.64 -7.77
C PRO A 35 13.32 8.31 -7.49
N VAL A 36 12.89 7.08 -7.78
CA VAL A 36 11.52 6.61 -7.51
C VAL A 36 11.33 6.40 -6.01
N HIS A 37 12.30 5.79 -5.34
CA HIS A 37 12.27 5.64 -3.87
C HIS A 37 12.19 6.98 -3.16
N ARG A 38 12.96 7.99 -3.62
CA ARG A 38 12.88 9.35 -3.07
C ARG A 38 11.47 9.93 -3.20
N LYS A 39 10.85 9.85 -4.39
CA LYS A 39 9.47 10.31 -4.61
C LYS A 39 8.46 9.61 -3.70
N VAL A 40 8.63 8.29 -3.48
CA VAL A 40 7.77 7.53 -2.56
C VAL A 40 7.95 8.02 -1.11
N GLY A 41 9.18 8.36 -0.70
CA GLY A 41 9.46 8.99 0.58
C GLY A 41 8.78 10.35 0.73
N ASP A 42 8.83 11.20 -0.29
CA ASP A 42 8.17 12.50 -0.29
C ASP A 42 6.63 12.36 -0.18
N LEU A 43 6.06 11.38 -0.88
CA LEU A 43 4.63 11.07 -0.78
C LEU A 43 4.24 10.54 0.60
N LEU A 44 5.11 9.78 1.27
CA LEU A 44 4.89 9.31 2.63
C LEU A 44 4.84 10.47 3.62
N ALA A 45 5.67 11.50 3.44
CA ALA A 45 5.63 12.71 4.26
C ALA A 45 4.27 13.43 4.12
N ILE A 46 3.74 13.53 2.90
CA ILE A 46 2.41 14.10 2.63
C ILE A 46 1.31 13.23 3.28
N ALA A 47 1.37 11.90 3.11
CA ALA A 47 0.40 11.00 3.72
C ALA A 47 0.35 11.17 5.25
N THR A 48 1.51 11.32 5.86
CA THR A 48 1.66 11.56 7.31
C THR A 48 1.02 12.89 7.74
N GLN A 49 1.25 13.98 6.98
CA GLN A 49 0.61 15.28 7.25
C GLN A 49 -0.92 15.22 7.17
N LEU A 50 -1.45 14.37 6.29
CA LEU A 50 -2.88 14.13 6.12
C LEU A 50 -3.45 13.07 7.08
N ASN A 51 -2.64 12.54 8.01
CA ASN A 51 -3.01 11.47 8.93
C ASN A 51 -3.62 10.24 8.23
N CYS A 52 -3.05 9.86 7.09
CA CYS A 52 -3.49 8.70 6.32
C CYS A 52 -2.29 7.80 5.96
N SER A 53 -2.57 6.57 5.56
CA SER A 53 -1.52 5.71 5.03
C SER A 53 -1.21 6.02 3.56
N LEU A 54 -0.02 5.67 3.11
CA LEU A 54 0.38 5.86 1.71
C LEU A 54 -0.56 5.12 0.74
N ALA A 55 -1.09 3.96 1.13
CA ALA A 55 -2.08 3.22 0.35
C ALA A 55 -3.40 4.00 0.23
N GLN A 56 -3.87 4.59 1.35
CA GLN A 56 -5.05 5.45 1.35
C GLN A 56 -4.86 6.69 0.46
N LEU A 57 -3.69 7.33 0.53
CA LEU A 57 -3.35 8.45 -0.33
C LEU A 57 -3.40 8.07 -1.82
N ALA A 58 -2.85 6.92 -2.19
CA ALA A 58 -2.87 6.44 -3.57
C ALA A 58 -4.30 6.18 -4.08
N ILE A 59 -5.16 5.55 -3.27
CA ILE A 59 -6.56 5.31 -3.63
C ILE A 59 -7.34 6.62 -3.72
N ALA A 60 -7.12 7.56 -2.80
CA ALA A 60 -7.76 8.87 -2.84
C ALA A 60 -7.36 9.67 -4.10
N TRP A 61 -6.10 9.55 -4.53
CA TRP A 61 -5.62 10.18 -5.76
C TRP A 61 -6.32 9.63 -7.02
N THR A 62 -6.50 8.31 -7.12
CA THR A 62 -7.20 7.71 -8.27
C THR A 62 -8.67 8.13 -8.31
N LEU A 63 -9.34 8.20 -7.16
CA LEU A 63 -10.71 8.70 -7.04
C LEU A 63 -10.84 10.16 -7.48
N ARG A 64 -9.85 11.00 -7.14
CA ARG A 64 -9.86 12.43 -7.46
C ARG A 64 -9.57 12.71 -8.94
N HIS A 65 -8.67 11.95 -9.58
CA HIS A 65 -8.17 12.29 -10.91
C HIS A 65 -9.07 11.78 -12.05
N SER A 66 -9.63 10.58 -11.93
CA SER A 66 -10.39 9.94 -13.02
C SER A 66 -11.77 9.44 -12.62
N SER A 67 -12.14 9.54 -11.34
CA SER A 67 -13.42 9.11 -10.75
C SER A 67 -13.98 7.84 -11.40
N PRO A 68 -13.23 6.72 -11.30
CA PRO A 68 -13.60 5.49 -11.96
C PRO A 68 -14.89 4.92 -11.37
N SER A 69 -15.71 4.27 -12.21
CA SER A 69 -16.92 3.58 -11.74
C SER A 69 -16.61 2.42 -10.80
N THR A 70 -15.43 1.82 -10.93
CA THR A 70 -14.97 0.68 -10.12
C THR A 70 -13.48 0.80 -9.82
N ILE A 71 -13.10 0.52 -8.57
CA ILE A 71 -11.69 0.38 -8.15
C ILE A 71 -11.45 -1.04 -7.68
N VAL A 72 -10.41 -1.67 -8.21
CA VAL A 72 -9.94 -2.98 -7.77
C VAL A 72 -8.80 -2.78 -6.76
N MET A 73 -8.99 -3.30 -5.55
CA MET A 73 -7.99 -3.25 -4.47
C MET A 73 -7.71 -4.66 -3.97
N SER A 74 -6.43 -5.03 -3.90
CA SER A 74 -5.98 -6.26 -3.26
C SER A 74 -5.61 -6.03 -1.81
N ALA A 75 -5.94 -6.96 -0.92
CA ALA A 75 -5.51 -6.95 0.47
C ALA A 75 -5.12 -8.37 0.90
N THR A 76 -4.09 -8.47 1.72
CA THR A 76 -3.61 -9.77 2.27
C THR A 76 -4.24 -10.10 3.61
N SER A 77 -4.93 -9.14 4.24
CA SER A 77 -5.65 -9.32 5.49
C SER A 77 -6.91 -8.47 5.56
N VAL A 78 -7.84 -8.85 6.44
CA VAL A 78 -9.07 -8.07 6.70
C VAL A 78 -8.73 -6.70 7.28
N SER A 79 -7.68 -6.58 8.09
CA SER A 79 -7.25 -5.30 8.65
C SER A 79 -6.82 -4.32 7.54
N GLN A 80 -6.00 -4.80 6.60
CA GLN A 80 -5.56 -4.00 5.46
C GLN A 80 -6.73 -3.60 4.56
N LEU A 81 -7.69 -4.51 4.33
CA LEU A 81 -8.90 -4.17 3.60
C LEU A 81 -9.69 -3.07 4.31
N ARG A 82 -9.87 -3.18 5.63
CA ARG A 82 -10.56 -2.16 6.43
C ARG A 82 -9.83 -0.82 6.42
N GLU A 83 -8.50 -0.82 6.41
CA GLU A 83 -7.68 0.38 6.27
C GLU A 83 -7.90 1.04 4.90
N ASN A 84 -7.81 0.26 3.80
CA ASN A 84 -8.05 0.77 2.45
C ASN A 84 -9.45 1.38 2.29
N LEU A 85 -10.48 0.74 2.87
CA LEU A 85 -11.86 1.23 2.81
C LEU A 85 -12.12 2.52 3.62
N GLN A 86 -11.25 2.88 4.56
CA GLN A 86 -11.41 4.12 5.33
C GLN A 86 -11.25 5.38 4.47
N VAL A 87 -10.64 5.28 3.29
CA VAL A 87 -10.53 6.39 2.31
C VAL A 87 -11.88 7.05 2.02
N PHE A 88 -12.96 6.25 1.93
CA PHE A 88 -14.29 6.79 1.61
C PHE A 88 -14.90 7.62 2.74
N LYS A 89 -14.37 7.52 3.96
CA LYS A 89 -14.77 8.34 5.10
C LYS A 89 -13.98 9.65 5.17
N ALA A 90 -12.81 9.71 4.55
CA ALA A 90 -11.95 10.89 4.51
C ALA A 90 -12.41 11.84 3.38
N SER A 91 -13.53 12.51 3.59
CA SER A 91 -14.13 13.45 2.64
C SER A 91 -13.18 14.58 2.19
N HIS A 92 -12.25 15.01 3.05
CA HIS A 92 -11.24 16.00 2.69
C HIS A 92 -10.23 15.49 1.62
N MET A 93 -10.03 14.17 1.52
CA MET A 93 -9.13 13.56 0.53
C MET A 93 -9.83 13.23 -0.79
N THR A 94 -11.10 12.86 -0.73
CA THR A 94 -11.90 12.35 -1.86
C THR A 94 -12.86 13.37 -2.46
N ALA A 95 -13.00 14.58 -1.88
CA ALA A 95 -13.86 15.63 -2.41
C ALA A 95 -13.53 15.94 -3.88
N GLN A 96 -14.46 15.60 -4.76
CA GLN A 96 -14.58 16.18 -6.09
C GLN A 96 -15.03 17.64 -5.95
N ARG A 97 -14.60 18.48 -6.91
CA ARG A 97 -15.10 19.84 -7.11
C ARG A 97 -16.59 19.86 -7.38
#